data_AF-A0A7C7JEG6-F1
#
_entry.id   AF-A0A7C7JEG6-F1
#
_cell.length_a   1.000
_cell.length_b   1.000
_cell.length_c   1.000
_cell.angle_alpha   90.00
_cell.angle_beta   90.00
_cell.angle_gamma   90.00
#
_symmetry.space_group_name_H-M   'P 1'
#
loop_
_entity.id
_entity.type
_entity.pdbx_description
1 polymer ?
#
loop_
_entity_poly.entity_id
_entity_poly.type
_entity_poly.pdbx_seq_one_letter_code
_entity_poly.pdbx_strand_id
1 'polypeptide(L)'
;MRTLFSSSTNKSKPARNVRKVASSKDSTKKAFKSSRKKSNIDIEKSTVSFFEYWEDERVRSTIGLLTLGTAIFLLLSSVSAIFTGVYDIILIKAETPTLPAHNLGGKLGALVGHYLVRGTFGFGFLAVPFILTLLGWKALTGRILLPIWKSISWSLLAMITLPWITAFFFHEAMDESLEINLFVGDHIVGLGSVYLLKLTLMYFGHLGTGILISVFALIT
;
A
#
# COMPACT_ATOMS: atom_id res chain seq x y z
N MET A 1 32.33 69.94 -11.71
CA MET A 1 33.14 69.16 -10.73
C MET A 1 32.23 68.21 -9.95
N ARG A 2 32.79 67.30 -9.13
CA ARG A 2 32.05 66.50 -8.11
C ARG A 2 31.49 67.46 -7.02
N THR A 3 30.51 67.16 -6.16
CA THR A 3 30.20 65.97 -5.30
C THR A 3 28.66 65.86 -5.09
N LEU A 4 28.00 64.69 -4.99
CA LEU A 4 28.04 63.57 -4.00
C LEU A 4 27.45 63.86 -2.60
N PHE A 5 26.38 63.10 -2.24
CA PHE A 5 25.84 62.78 -0.89
C PHE A 5 25.35 63.95 0.01
N SER A 6 24.54 63.80 1.08
CA SER A 6 23.84 62.64 1.69
C SER A 6 22.49 63.07 2.34
N SER A 7 21.80 62.12 3.00
CA SER A 7 20.42 62.21 3.50
C SER A 7 20.19 62.82 4.90
N SER A 8 18.93 63.23 5.15
CA SER A 8 18.04 62.69 6.23
C SER A 8 17.46 63.60 7.36
N THR A 9 16.17 63.33 7.61
CA THR A 9 15.40 63.39 8.89
C THR A 9 14.63 64.65 9.37
N ASN A 10 13.48 64.33 9.99
CA ASN A 10 12.87 64.86 11.21
C ASN A 10 11.83 66.02 11.20
N LYS A 11 10.56 65.60 11.33
CA LYS A 11 9.58 65.97 12.38
C LYS A 11 9.18 67.44 12.59
N SER A 12 7.85 67.66 12.52
CA SER A 12 7.13 68.50 13.48
C SER A 12 5.82 67.80 13.95
N LYS A 13 5.29 68.25 15.08
CA LYS A 13 4.07 67.82 15.81
C LYS A 13 3.41 69.10 16.37
N PRO A 14 2.23 69.05 17.02
CA PRO A 14 1.00 68.29 16.73
C PRO A 14 -0.22 69.25 16.66
N ALA A 15 -1.44 68.72 16.61
CA ALA A 15 -2.65 69.43 17.04
C ALA A 15 -3.35 68.68 18.18
N ARG A 16 -3.95 69.41 19.13
CA ARG A 16 -4.49 68.91 20.40
C ARG A 16 -5.88 69.52 20.63
N ASN A 17 -6.90 68.72 20.88
CA ASN A 17 -8.21 69.21 21.32
C ASN A 17 -8.65 68.53 22.63
N VAL A 18 -9.54 69.16 23.40
CA VAL A 18 -9.54 69.07 24.87
C VAL A 18 -10.92 68.75 25.46
N ARG A 19 -11.02 67.54 26.05
CA ARG A 19 -11.66 67.21 27.34
C ARG A 19 -12.98 67.89 27.74
N LYS A 20 -14.05 67.10 27.96
CA LYS A 20 -15.01 67.36 29.05
C LYS A 20 -15.61 66.07 29.65
N VAL A 21 -15.66 66.01 30.99
CA VAL A 21 -16.03 64.87 31.86
C VAL A 21 -16.42 65.46 33.23
N ALA A 22 -17.42 64.99 33.99
CA ALA A 22 -18.63 64.21 33.68
C ALA A 22 -19.61 64.28 34.89
N SER A 23 -20.88 63.95 34.68
CA SER A 23 -21.93 63.74 35.71
C SER A 23 -23.01 62.85 35.07
N SER A 24 -23.31 61.65 35.57
CA SER A 24 -24.37 61.31 36.56
C SER A 24 -25.75 61.88 36.17
N LYS A 25 -26.87 61.14 36.16
CA LYS A 25 -27.20 59.73 36.52
C LYS A 25 -28.48 59.31 35.71
N ASP A 26 -29.08 58.12 35.67
CA ASP A 26 -28.97 56.83 36.38
C ASP A 26 -29.62 55.67 35.54
N SER A 27 -29.97 54.55 36.19
CA SER A 27 -31.09 53.60 35.96
C SER A 27 -31.15 52.65 34.72
N THR A 28 -30.99 51.35 35.04
CA THR A 28 -31.67 50.16 34.48
C THR A 28 -31.50 49.71 33.00
N LYS A 29 -30.69 48.65 32.86
CA LYS A 29 -31.00 47.39 32.14
C LYS A 29 -31.62 47.48 30.72
N LYS A 30 -30.79 47.29 29.68
CA LYS A 30 -31.15 46.47 28.50
C LYS A 30 -29.91 45.75 27.93
N ALA A 31 -30.14 44.63 27.26
CA ALA A 31 -29.13 43.59 27.09
C ALA A 31 -28.04 43.90 26.05
N PHE A 32 -26.80 43.51 26.36
CA PHE A 32 -25.69 43.45 25.43
C PHE A 32 -25.96 42.38 24.36
N LYS A 33 -26.33 42.80 23.14
CA LYS A 33 -26.26 41.97 21.93
C LYS A 33 -25.24 42.57 20.96
N SER A 34 -23.97 42.28 21.22
CA SER A 34 -22.92 42.45 20.22
C SER A 34 -23.26 41.58 19.00
N SER A 35 -23.51 42.21 17.86
CA SER A 35 -23.71 41.54 16.57
C SER A 35 -22.38 41.00 16.07
N ARG A 36 -21.98 39.86 16.64
CA ARG A 36 -20.76 39.12 16.27
C ARG A 36 -20.93 38.59 14.84
N LYS A 37 -20.65 39.45 13.85
CA LYS A 37 -20.66 39.14 12.42
C LYS A 37 -19.78 37.92 12.21
N LYS A 38 -20.41 36.75 12.00
CA LYS A 38 -19.69 35.58 11.51
C LYS A 38 -19.10 35.99 10.17
N SER A 39 -17.78 36.11 10.11
CA SER A 39 -17.07 35.82 8.88
C SER A 39 -17.39 34.37 8.56
N ASN A 40 -18.26 34.15 7.58
CA ASN A 40 -18.21 32.90 6.85
C ASN A 40 -16.83 32.88 6.21
N ILE A 41 -15.91 32.15 6.84
CA ILE A 41 -14.74 31.66 6.14
C ILE A 41 -15.32 30.53 5.32
N ASP A 42 -15.74 30.86 4.10
CA ASP A 42 -16.17 29.89 3.13
C ASP A 42 -14.91 29.10 2.75
N ILE A 43 -14.64 28.05 3.53
CA ILE A 43 -13.64 27.04 3.23
C ILE A 43 -14.21 26.28 2.04
N GLU A 44 -14.03 26.88 0.86
CA GLU A 44 -14.15 26.24 -0.43
C GLU A 44 -13.18 25.06 -0.42
N LYS A 45 -13.68 23.92 0.04
CA LYS A 45 -12.98 22.65 -0.08
C LYS A 45 -12.91 22.36 -1.57
N SER A 46 -11.81 22.76 -2.18
CA SER A 46 -11.35 22.27 -3.47
C SER A 46 -11.09 20.77 -3.36
N THR A 47 -12.17 19.99 -3.34
CA THR A 47 -12.16 18.57 -3.65
C THR A 47 -11.95 18.42 -5.16
N VAL A 48 -10.81 18.95 -5.64
CA VAL A 48 -10.25 18.61 -6.95
C VAL A 48 -10.18 17.10 -6.99
N SER A 49 -10.97 16.52 -7.89
CA SER A 49 -11.24 15.11 -7.83
C SER A 49 -10.00 14.33 -8.28
N PHE A 50 -9.79 13.17 -7.66
CA PHE A 50 -8.78 12.22 -8.14
C PHE A 50 -9.05 11.76 -9.59
N PHE A 51 -10.25 12.03 -10.12
CA PHE A 51 -10.64 11.77 -11.51
C PHE A 51 -10.10 12.85 -12.47
N GLU A 52 -10.20 14.14 -12.15
CA GLU A 52 -9.63 15.23 -12.98
C GLU A 52 -8.10 15.06 -13.17
N TYR A 53 -7.39 14.64 -12.12
CA TYR A 53 -5.95 14.31 -12.24
C TYR A 53 -5.67 13.01 -13.03
N TRP A 54 -6.65 12.12 -13.20
CA TRP A 54 -6.52 10.88 -13.98
C TRP A 54 -6.85 11.07 -15.48
N GLU A 55 -7.54 12.16 -15.82
CA GLU A 55 -7.79 12.57 -17.22
C GLU A 55 -6.52 13.09 -17.91
N ASP A 56 -5.54 13.61 -17.17
CA ASP A 56 -4.22 13.95 -17.74
C ASP A 56 -3.43 12.68 -18.10
N GLU A 57 -3.28 12.49 -19.41
CA GLU A 57 -2.44 11.46 -20.06
C GLU A 57 -1.03 11.38 -19.43
N ARG A 58 -0.44 12.51 -19.04
CA ARG A 58 0.90 12.56 -18.42
C ARG A 58 0.93 11.93 -17.04
N VAL A 59 -0.08 12.23 -16.22
CA VAL A 59 -0.22 11.66 -14.86
C VAL A 59 -0.49 10.17 -14.96
N ARG A 60 -1.44 9.77 -15.82
CA ARG A 60 -1.78 8.36 -16.05
C ARG A 60 -0.60 7.55 -16.57
N SER A 61 0.15 8.10 -17.52
CA SER A 61 1.38 7.50 -18.07
C SER A 61 2.47 7.34 -17.01
N THR A 62 2.68 8.37 -16.18
CA THR A 62 3.68 8.36 -15.09
C THR A 62 3.33 7.31 -14.02
N ILE A 63 2.06 7.24 -13.59
CA ILE A 63 1.59 6.22 -12.64
C ILE A 63 1.74 4.82 -13.25
N GLY A 64 1.43 4.64 -14.54
CA GLY A 64 1.62 3.38 -15.25
C GLY A 64 3.08 2.92 -15.27
N LEU A 65 4.02 3.83 -15.56
CA LEU A 65 5.46 3.54 -15.56
C LEU A 65 5.99 3.17 -14.17
N LEU A 66 5.59 3.92 -13.13
CA LEU A 66 5.96 3.61 -11.75
C LEU A 66 5.40 2.24 -11.32
N THR A 67 4.13 1.96 -11.64
CA THR A 67 3.47 0.68 -11.36
C THR A 67 4.19 -0.48 -12.06
N LEU A 68 4.60 -0.29 -13.32
CA LEU A 68 5.36 -1.28 -14.08
C LEU A 68 6.75 -1.54 -13.48
N GLY A 69 7.46 -0.48 -13.06
CA GLY A 69 8.73 -0.60 -12.34
C GLY A 69 8.60 -1.36 -11.01
N THR A 70 7.54 -1.07 -10.24
CA THR A 70 7.21 -1.83 -9.02
C THR A 70 6.87 -3.28 -9.32
N ALA A 71 6.10 -3.55 -10.39
CA ALA A 71 5.77 -4.92 -10.81
C ALA A 71 7.02 -5.73 -11.18
N ILE A 72 7.97 -5.13 -11.91
CA ILE A 72 9.26 -5.76 -12.27
C ILE A 72 10.10 -6.03 -11.01
N PHE A 73 10.22 -5.06 -10.09
CA PHE A 73 10.93 -5.27 -8.82
C PHE A 73 10.31 -6.40 -7.99
N LEU A 74 8.99 -6.41 -7.84
CA LEU A 74 8.26 -7.48 -7.14
C LEU A 74 8.43 -8.83 -7.83
N LEU A 75 8.44 -8.89 -9.17
CA LEU A 75 8.68 -10.12 -9.93
C LEU A 75 10.08 -10.68 -9.63
N LEU A 76 11.14 -9.87 -9.79
CA LEU A 76 12.52 -10.31 -9.54
C LEU A 76 12.72 -10.71 -8.06
N SER A 77 12.20 -9.92 -7.13
CA SER A 77 12.24 -10.22 -5.70
C SER A 77 11.53 -11.53 -5.38
N SER A 78 10.36 -11.79 -5.98
CA SER A 78 9.55 -12.97 -5.68
C SER A 78 10.11 -14.24 -6.30
N VAL A 79 10.50 -14.19 -7.59
CA VAL A 79 11.17 -15.30 -8.27
C VAL A 79 12.46 -15.66 -7.53
N SER A 80 13.26 -14.67 -7.14
CA SER A 80 14.46 -14.93 -6.34
C SER A 80 14.11 -15.52 -4.98
N ALA A 81 13.08 -15.04 -4.27
CA ALA A 81 12.70 -15.56 -2.95
C ALA A 81 12.23 -17.04 -2.99
N ILE A 82 11.63 -17.49 -4.10
CA ILE A 82 11.23 -18.89 -4.29
C ILE A 82 12.46 -19.81 -4.42
N PHE A 83 13.59 -19.33 -4.95
CA PHE A 83 14.81 -20.11 -5.14
C PHE A 83 15.89 -19.89 -4.05
N THR A 84 16.05 -18.67 -3.54
CA THR A 84 17.11 -18.29 -2.57
C THR A 84 16.58 -18.07 -1.15
N GLY A 85 15.27 -18.12 -0.93
CA GLY A 85 14.63 -17.68 0.31
C GLY A 85 15.13 -18.35 1.58
N VAL A 86 15.62 -19.60 1.50
CA VAL A 86 16.25 -20.31 2.63
C VAL A 86 17.45 -19.54 3.20
N TYR A 87 18.30 -18.99 2.34
CA TYR A 87 19.48 -18.22 2.74
C TYR A 87 19.08 -16.83 3.27
N ASP A 88 18.11 -16.19 2.60
CA ASP A 88 17.60 -14.87 2.99
C ASP A 88 16.84 -14.89 4.34
N ILE A 89 16.33 -16.04 4.80
CA ILE A 89 15.75 -16.20 6.16
C ILE A 89 16.79 -15.93 7.26
N ILE A 90 18.06 -16.34 7.08
CA ILE A 90 19.11 -16.15 8.09
C ILE A 90 19.46 -14.67 8.22
N LEU A 91 19.63 -13.98 7.09
CA LEU A 91 19.84 -12.52 7.04
C LEU A 91 18.76 -11.75 7.83
N ILE A 92 17.49 -12.14 7.66
CA ILE A 92 16.35 -11.45 8.29
C ILE A 92 16.25 -11.79 9.77
N LYS A 93 16.42 -13.07 10.16
CA LYS A 93 16.38 -13.50 11.58
C LYS A 93 17.54 -12.99 12.42
N ALA A 94 18.70 -12.73 11.81
CA ALA A 94 19.88 -12.24 12.53
C ALA A 94 19.85 -10.73 12.79
N GLU A 95 19.01 -9.97 12.07
CA GLU A 95 18.97 -8.49 12.02
C GLU A 95 20.33 -7.81 11.69
N THR A 96 21.38 -8.59 11.41
CA THR A 96 22.75 -8.10 11.18
C THR A 96 22.88 -7.37 9.84
N PRO A 97 23.23 -6.07 9.81
CA PRO A 97 23.44 -5.33 8.58
C PRO A 97 24.71 -5.75 7.81
N THR A 98 25.56 -6.62 8.38
CA THR A 98 26.80 -7.10 7.79
C THR A 98 26.62 -8.24 6.78
N LEU A 99 25.54 -9.02 6.86
CA LEU A 99 25.29 -10.12 5.92
C LEU A 99 24.84 -9.57 4.53
N PRO A 100 25.30 -10.17 3.41
CA PRO A 100 24.75 -9.91 2.09
C PRO A 100 23.37 -10.55 1.93
N ALA A 101 22.57 -10.04 1.00
CA ALA A 101 21.34 -10.71 0.56
C ALA A 101 21.63 -11.56 -0.68
N HIS A 102 21.00 -12.73 -0.78
CA HIS A 102 21.02 -13.55 -1.98
C HIS A 102 19.92 -13.15 -2.97
N ASN A 103 18.87 -12.50 -2.47
CA ASN A 103 17.77 -12.01 -3.30
C ASN A 103 18.21 -10.98 -4.37
N LEU A 104 17.75 -11.14 -5.61
CA LEU A 104 18.02 -10.21 -6.72
C LEU A 104 17.58 -8.75 -6.46
N GLY A 105 16.57 -8.53 -5.62
CA GLY A 105 16.17 -7.19 -5.16
C GLY A 105 16.99 -6.66 -3.97
N GLY A 106 18.12 -7.29 -3.66
CA GLY A 106 18.94 -6.99 -2.49
C GLY A 106 18.20 -7.21 -1.17
N LYS A 107 18.60 -6.48 -0.12
CA LYS A 107 18.00 -6.60 1.23
C LYS A 107 16.50 -6.26 1.26
N LEU A 108 16.06 -5.30 0.45
CA LEU A 108 14.63 -4.97 0.32
C LEU A 108 13.88 -6.09 -0.40
N GLY A 109 14.47 -6.69 -1.45
CA GLY A 109 13.91 -7.86 -2.13
C GLY A 109 13.83 -9.10 -1.23
N ALA A 110 14.81 -9.32 -0.37
CA ALA A 110 14.78 -10.38 0.64
C ALA A 110 13.64 -10.15 1.65
N LEU A 111 13.48 -8.92 2.15
CA LEU A 111 12.42 -8.54 3.08
C LEU A 111 11.02 -8.74 2.48
N VAL A 112 10.83 -8.31 1.22
CA VAL A 112 9.61 -8.54 0.43
C VAL A 112 9.36 -10.03 0.21
N GLY A 113 10.39 -10.81 -0.12
CA GLY A 113 10.29 -12.26 -0.24
C GLY A 113 9.83 -12.94 1.05
N HIS A 114 10.34 -12.51 2.20
CA HIS A 114 9.97 -13.10 3.48
C HIS A 114 8.53 -12.77 3.88
N TYR A 115 8.13 -11.50 3.82
CA TYR A 115 6.81 -11.07 4.29
C TYR A 115 5.68 -11.23 3.27
N LEU A 116 5.94 -11.05 1.97
CA LEU A 116 4.90 -11.16 0.95
C LEU A 116 4.84 -12.55 0.29
N VAL A 117 5.98 -13.14 -0.11
CA VAL A 117 5.98 -14.48 -0.72
C VAL A 117 5.76 -15.54 0.35
N ARG A 118 6.73 -15.76 1.24
CA ARG A 118 6.62 -16.78 2.31
C ARG A 118 5.49 -16.48 3.29
N GLY A 119 5.23 -15.21 3.60
CA GLY A 119 4.15 -14.80 4.50
C GLY A 119 2.73 -14.96 3.94
N THR A 120 2.55 -15.06 2.62
CA THR A 120 1.22 -15.29 2.00
C THR A 120 1.15 -16.66 1.31
N PHE A 121 0.91 -16.71 0.00
CA PHE A 121 0.67 -17.92 -0.79
C PHE A 121 1.91 -18.39 -1.57
N GLY A 122 3.13 -18.02 -1.15
CA GLY A 122 4.36 -18.52 -1.75
C GLY A 122 4.46 -18.13 -3.22
N PHE A 123 4.73 -19.09 -4.10
CA PHE A 123 4.77 -18.87 -5.55
C PHE A 123 3.46 -18.31 -6.13
N GLY A 124 2.32 -18.51 -5.46
CA GLY A 124 1.05 -17.89 -5.86
C GLY A 124 1.12 -16.37 -5.86
N PHE A 125 1.97 -15.76 -5.02
CA PHE A 125 2.19 -14.32 -4.98
C PHE A 125 2.66 -13.74 -6.33
N LEU A 126 3.20 -14.55 -7.26
CA LEU A 126 3.54 -14.13 -8.63
C LEU A 126 2.32 -13.59 -9.42
N ALA A 127 1.09 -13.90 -9.00
CA ALA A 127 -0.12 -13.25 -9.51
C ALA A 127 -0.13 -11.72 -9.27
N VAL A 128 0.47 -11.23 -8.19
CA VAL A 128 0.48 -9.80 -7.83
C VAL A 128 1.31 -8.96 -8.81
N PRO A 129 2.60 -9.24 -9.10
CA PRO A 129 3.34 -8.52 -10.13
C PRO A 129 2.73 -8.72 -11.53
N PHE A 130 2.10 -9.85 -11.82
CA PHE A 130 1.34 -10.02 -13.08
C PHE A 130 0.15 -9.05 -13.18
N ILE A 131 -0.69 -8.98 -12.16
CA ILE A 131 -1.82 -8.03 -12.08
C ILE A 131 -1.34 -6.59 -12.17
N LEU A 132 -0.27 -6.22 -11.45
CA LEU A 132 0.34 -4.90 -11.51
C LEU A 132 0.93 -4.59 -12.90
N THR A 133 1.45 -5.58 -13.62
CA THR A 133 1.91 -5.43 -15.01
C THR A 133 0.74 -5.10 -15.94
N LEU A 134 -0.39 -5.83 -15.82
CA LEU A 134 -1.59 -5.55 -16.63
C LEU A 134 -2.18 -4.17 -16.33
N LEU A 135 -2.24 -3.76 -15.07
CA LEU A 135 -2.74 -2.45 -14.65
C LEU A 135 -1.79 -1.31 -15.06
N GLY A 136 -0.49 -1.48 -14.83
CA GLY A 136 0.55 -0.53 -15.19
C GLY A 136 0.61 -0.30 -16.71
N TRP A 137 0.55 -1.36 -17.51
CA TRP A 137 0.46 -1.25 -18.97
C TRP A 137 -0.80 -0.52 -19.44
N LYS A 138 -1.97 -0.87 -18.88
CA LYS A 138 -3.24 -0.20 -19.23
C LYS A 138 -3.20 1.29 -18.92
N ALA A 139 -2.57 1.70 -17.80
CA ALA A 139 -2.37 3.10 -17.47
C ALA A 139 -1.35 3.78 -18.42
N LEU A 140 -0.22 3.12 -18.67
CA LEU A 140 0.90 3.62 -19.49
C LEU A 140 0.54 3.83 -20.97
N THR A 141 -0.25 2.94 -21.56
CA THR A 141 -0.54 2.91 -23.00
C THR A 141 -2.01 3.23 -23.33
N GLY A 142 -2.89 3.33 -22.33
CA GLY A 142 -4.34 3.46 -22.51
C GLY A 142 -5.04 2.22 -23.11
N ARG A 143 -4.28 1.25 -23.64
CA ARG A 143 -4.76 0.07 -24.35
C ARG A 143 -5.00 -1.11 -23.41
N ILE A 144 -6.03 -1.88 -23.72
CA ILE A 144 -6.42 -3.10 -22.99
C ILE A 144 -5.78 -4.30 -23.71
N LEU A 145 -4.82 -4.97 -23.07
CA LEU A 145 -4.18 -6.19 -23.61
C LEU A 145 -5.09 -7.42 -23.50
N LEU A 146 -5.64 -7.62 -22.30
CA LEU A 146 -6.52 -8.73 -21.93
C LEU A 146 -7.77 -8.16 -21.23
N PRO A 147 -8.90 -8.91 -21.13
CA PRO A 147 -10.07 -8.50 -20.37
C PRO A 147 -9.75 -8.40 -18.86
N ILE A 148 -9.28 -7.23 -18.43
CA ILE A 148 -8.67 -6.92 -17.13
C ILE A 148 -9.36 -7.61 -15.96
N TRP A 149 -10.68 -7.43 -15.81
CA TRP A 149 -11.45 -8.02 -14.70
C TRP A 149 -11.38 -9.55 -14.69
N LYS A 150 -11.51 -10.20 -15.85
CA LYS A 150 -11.35 -11.66 -15.94
C LYS A 150 -9.93 -12.05 -15.56
N SER A 151 -8.91 -11.44 -16.16
CA SER A 151 -7.50 -11.77 -15.87
C SER A 151 -7.15 -11.59 -14.39
N ILE A 152 -7.63 -10.53 -13.74
CA ILE A 152 -7.45 -10.32 -12.29
C ILE A 152 -8.14 -11.43 -11.51
N SER A 153 -9.39 -11.79 -11.81
CA SER A 153 -10.09 -12.88 -11.13
C SER A 153 -9.39 -14.23 -11.29
N TRP A 154 -8.97 -14.61 -12.51
CA TRP A 154 -8.24 -15.86 -12.76
C TRP A 154 -6.89 -15.88 -12.05
N SER A 155 -6.13 -14.78 -12.07
CA SER A 155 -4.86 -14.68 -11.34
C SER A 155 -5.01 -14.71 -9.82
N LEU A 156 -6.05 -14.08 -9.26
CA LEU A 156 -6.34 -14.15 -7.81
C LEU A 156 -6.85 -15.53 -7.39
N LEU A 157 -7.56 -16.25 -8.26
CA LEU A 157 -7.97 -17.63 -8.00
C LEU A 157 -6.73 -18.54 -8.00
N ALA A 158 -5.91 -18.47 -9.06
CA ALA A 158 -4.66 -19.23 -9.18
C ALA A 158 -3.63 -18.93 -8.05
N MET A 159 -3.59 -17.69 -7.54
CA MET A 159 -2.79 -17.30 -6.38
C MET A 159 -3.11 -18.14 -5.14
N ILE A 160 -4.36 -18.55 -4.96
CA ILE A 160 -4.83 -19.29 -3.78
C ILE A 160 -4.85 -20.79 -4.06
N THR A 161 -5.39 -21.20 -5.22
CA THR A 161 -5.61 -22.62 -5.53
C THR A 161 -4.33 -23.37 -5.85
N LEU A 162 -3.42 -22.84 -6.67
CA LEU A 162 -2.20 -23.56 -7.04
C LEU A 162 -1.30 -23.87 -5.83
N PRO A 163 -1.02 -22.93 -4.89
CA PRO A 163 -0.23 -23.24 -3.72
C PRO A 163 -0.95 -24.19 -2.75
N TRP A 164 -2.27 -24.07 -2.59
CA TRP A 164 -3.07 -24.98 -1.76
C TRP A 164 -3.11 -26.41 -2.33
N ILE A 165 -3.21 -26.56 -3.66
CA ILE A 165 -3.03 -27.84 -4.37
C ILE A 165 -1.65 -28.43 -4.04
N THR A 166 -0.56 -27.66 -4.17
CA THR A 166 0.79 -28.18 -3.85
C THR A 166 0.95 -28.52 -2.37
N ALA A 167 0.37 -27.73 -1.46
CA ALA A 167 0.39 -28.05 -0.03
C ALA A 167 -0.29 -29.40 0.24
N PHE A 168 -1.44 -29.67 -0.38
CA PHE A 168 -2.15 -30.94 -0.23
C PHE A 168 -1.40 -32.13 -0.85
N PHE A 169 -0.65 -31.97 -1.94
CA PHE A 169 0.14 -33.07 -2.50
C PHE A 169 1.49 -33.32 -1.80
N PHE A 170 2.02 -32.34 -1.05
CA PHE A 170 3.32 -32.45 -0.37
C PHE A 170 3.24 -32.44 1.16
N HIS A 171 2.04 -32.55 1.75
CA HIS A 171 1.89 -32.71 3.20
C HIS A 171 2.12 -34.15 3.67
N GLU A 172 2.82 -34.28 4.79
CA GLU A 172 2.79 -35.51 5.60
C GLU A 172 1.73 -35.35 6.68
N ALA A 173 0.84 -36.34 6.80
CA ALA A 173 -0.13 -36.41 7.89
C ALA A 173 0.53 -37.09 9.10
N MET A 174 0.82 -36.31 10.15
CA MET A 174 1.30 -36.82 11.44
C MET A 174 0.08 -37.13 12.32
N ASP A 175 -0.15 -38.41 12.62
CA ASP A 175 -1.48 -38.96 12.98
C ASP A 175 -2.13 -38.40 14.27
N GLU A 176 -1.38 -37.71 15.13
CA GLU A 176 -1.90 -37.15 16.40
C GLU A 176 -1.61 -35.65 16.61
N SER A 177 -0.86 -34.98 15.74
CA SER A 177 -0.55 -33.55 15.90
C SER A 177 -1.21 -32.70 14.81
N LEU A 178 -1.70 -31.52 15.19
CA LEU A 178 -2.27 -30.54 14.26
C LEU A 178 -1.16 -29.79 13.48
N GLU A 179 0.01 -30.40 13.30
CA GLU A 179 1.19 -29.81 12.68
C GLU A 179 1.41 -30.44 11.30
N ILE A 180 1.36 -29.60 10.27
CA ILE A 180 1.57 -30.06 8.90
C ILE A 180 3.06 -29.95 8.58
N ASN A 181 3.74 -31.09 8.50
CA ASN A 181 5.06 -31.14 7.88
C ASN A 181 4.91 -31.16 6.35
N LEU A 182 5.83 -30.51 5.65
CA LEU A 182 5.81 -30.40 4.19
C LEU A 182 7.15 -30.87 3.63
N PHE A 183 7.09 -31.76 2.63
CA PHE A 183 8.27 -32.18 1.88
C PHE A 183 8.88 -31.03 1.05
N VAL A 184 8.10 -29.97 0.81
CA VAL A 184 8.51 -28.74 0.12
C VAL A 184 8.60 -27.60 1.13
N GLY A 185 9.78 -26.96 1.21
CA GLY A 185 10.02 -25.89 2.16
C GLY A 185 9.03 -24.72 2.02
N ASP A 186 8.50 -24.25 3.15
CA ASP A 186 7.38 -23.31 3.24
C ASP A 186 7.64 -21.90 2.66
N HIS A 187 8.87 -21.59 2.22
CA HIS A 187 9.16 -20.41 1.39
C HIS A 187 8.60 -20.51 -0.04
N ILE A 188 8.45 -21.73 -0.57
CA ILE A 188 7.88 -22.00 -1.89
C ILE A 188 6.35 -21.97 -1.83
N VAL A 189 5.76 -22.64 -0.84
CA VAL A 189 4.30 -22.88 -0.73
C VAL A 189 3.57 -21.76 0.02
N GLY A 190 4.25 -21.09 0.96
CA GLY A 190 3.75 -19.93 1.71
C GLY A 190 2.83 -20.29 2.88
N LEU A 191 3.03 -19.63 4.01
CA LEU A 191 2.34 -19.91 5.29
C LEU A 191 0.81 -19.80 5.19
N GLY A 192 0.29 -18.93 4.30
CA GLY A 192 -1.15 -18.76 4.08
C GLY A 192 -1.82 -19.95 3.40
N SER A 193 -1.13 -20.67 2.51
CA SER A 193 -1.69 -21.87 1.88
C SER A 193 -1.59 -23.10 2.79
N VAL A 194 -0.54 -23.17 3.63
CA VAL A 194 -0.42 -24.17 4.71
C VAL A 194 -1.51 -23.97 5.77
N TYR A 195 -1.80 -22.71 6.14
CA TYR A 195 -2.90 -22.37 7.03
C TYR A 195 -4.27 -22.72 6.42
N LEU A 196 -4.49 -22.42 5.13
CA LEU A 196 -5.70 -22.81 4.40
C LEU A 196 -5.87 -24.33 4.38
N LEU A 197 -4.81 -25.08 4.07
CA LEU A 197 -4.79 -26.54 4.13
C LEU A 197 -5.20 -27.05 5.52
N LYS A 198 -4.57 -26.52 6.58
CA LYS A 198 -4.84 -26.87 7.99
C LYS A 198 -6.30 -26.60 8.40
N LEU A 199 -6.90 -25.50 7.96
CA LEU A 199 -8.34 -25.26 8.15
C LEU A 199 -9.20 -26.28 7.39
N THR A 200 -8.87 -26.55 6.14
CA THR A 200 -9.69 -27.47 5.32
C THR A 200 -9.63 -28.91 5.82
N LEU A 201 -8.45 -29.39 6.23
CA LEU A 201 -8.30 -30.70 6.88
C LEU A 201 -9.07 -30.77 8.21
N MET A 202 -9.04 -29.70 9.02
CA MET A 202 -9.79 -29.64 10.28
C MET A 202 -11.32 -29.72 10.08
N TYR A 203 -11.88 -29.04 9.07
CA TYR A 203 -13.33 -28.98 8.88
C TYR A 203 -13.91 -30.09 7.97
N PHE A 204 -13.11 -30.61 7.02
CA PHE A 204 -13.60 -31.54 5.98
C PHE A 204 -12.81 -32.85 5.91
N GLY A 205 -11.76 -33.02 6.72
CA GLY A 205 -10.85 -34.16 6.65
C GLY A 205 -10.06 -34.22 5.33
N HIS A 206 -9.21 -35.24 5.18
CA HIS A 206 -8.41 -35.43 3.96
C HIS A 206 -9.28 -35.65 2.72
N LEU A 207 -10.35 -36.46 2.82
CA LEU A 207 -11.26 -36.75 1.70
C LEU A 207 -12.05 -35.51 1.25
N GLY A 208 -12.68 -34.79 2.18
CA GLY A 208 -13.45 -33.58 1.83
C GLY A 208 -12.56 -32.45 1.32
N THR A 209 -11.34 -32.32 1.86
CA THR A 209 -10.33 -31.39 1.33
C THR A 209 -9.93 -31.76 -0.11
N GLY A 210 -9.64 -33.03 -0.39
CA GLY A 210 -9.31 -33.48 -1.75
C GLY A 210 -10.44 -33.25 -2.77
N ILE A 211 -11.71 -33.41 -2.35
CA ILE A 211 -12.89 -33.09 -3.18
C ILE A 211 -12.99 -31.58 -3.44
N LEU A 212 -12.86 -30.74 -2.40
CA LEU A 212 -12.88 -29.28 -2.55
C LEU A 212 -11.76 -28.80 -3.49
N ILE A 213 -10.53 -29.29 -3.29
CA ILE A 213 -9.38 -28.97 -4.15
C ILE A 213 -9.65 -29.39 -5.60
N SER A 214 -10.21 -30.58 -5.83
CA SER A 214 -10.60 -31.05 -7.17
C SER A 214 -11.63 -30.14 -7.85
N VAL A 215 -12.63 -29.67 -7.10
CA VAL A 215 -13.65 -28.73 -7.61
C VAL A 215 -13.01 -27.37 -7.96
N PHE A 216 -12.16 -26.83 -7.09
CA PHE A 216 -11.47 -25.56 -7.37
C PHE A 216 -10.47 -25.68 -8.53
N ALA A 217 -9.76 -26.81 -8.67
CA ALA A 217 -8.85 -27.07 -9.78
C ALA A 217 -9.54 -27.22 -11.14
N LEU A 218 -10.82 -27.59 -11.17
CA LEU A 218 -11.66 -27.59 -12.38
C LEU A 218 -12.27 -26.22 -12.71
N ILE A 219 -12.18 -25.26 -11.79
CA ILE A 219 -12.73 -23.90 -11.89
C ILE A 219 -11.63 -22.84 -12.12
N THR A 220 -10.34 -23.21 -12.04
CA THR A 220 -9.17 -22.31 -12.18
C THR A 220 -8.45 -22.49 -13.52
#